data_AF-A0A536SMU2-F1
#
_entry.id   AF-A0A536SMU2-F1
#
_cell.length_a   1.000
_cell.length_b   1.000
_cell.length_c   1.000
_cell.angle_alpha   90.00
_cell.angle_beta   90.00
_cell.angle_gamma   90.00
#
_symmetry.space_group_name_H-M   'P 1'
#
loop_
_entity.id
_entity.type
_entity.pdbx_description
1 polymer ?
#
loop_
_entity_poly.entity_id
_entity_poly.type
_entity_poly.pdbx_seq_one_letter_code
_entity_poly.pdbx_strand_id
1 'polypeptide(L)'
;MPTATSPRAVDREEDLALLKSLWKEIKNGLRRGKRVIGEEIRSYPTPIPRCDAQFNHLYEQQARLARELDRIAALAEKSLKREDYIGLIEGFIASAPYADDAAERRLRSRLKSELSEVGK
;
A
#
# COMPACT_ATOMS: atom_id res chain seq x y z
N MET A 1 -8.39 -34.75 -26.19
CA MET A 1 -7.00 -34.49 -25.75
C MET A 1 -7.02 -33.36 -24.75
N PRO A 2 -6.87 -33.61 -23.44
CA PRO A 2 -6.69 -32.54 -22.46
C PRO A 2 -5.19 -32.19 -22.37
N THR A 3 -4.87 -30.93 -22.66
CA THR A 3 -3.56 -30.36 -22.40
C THR A 3 -3.30 -30.38 -20.90
N ALA A 4 -2.24 -31.09 -20.50
CA ALA A 4 -1.73 -31.04 -19.15
C ALA A 4 -1.25 -29.61 -18.85
N THR A 5 -2.12 -28.80 -18.25
CA THR A 5 -1.69 -27.58 -17.57
C THR A 5 -0.73 -28.00 -16.50
N SER A 6 0.55 -27.73 -16.74
CA SER A 6 1.63 -28.05 -15.82
C SER A 6 1.33 -27.41 -14.45
N PRO A 7 1.43 -28.14 -13.33
CA PRO A 7 1.09 -27.63 -11.99
C PRO A 7 1.88 -26.35 -11.62
N ARG A 8 3.04 -26.12 -12.26
CA ARG A 8 3.87 -24.91 -12.09
C ARG A 8 3.27 -23.63 -12.69
N ALA A 9 2.37 -23.73 -13.67
CA ALA A 9 1.74 -22.56 -14.28
C ALA A 9 0.60 -22.02 -13.41
N VAL A 10 -0.18 -22.93 -12.83
CA VAL A 10 -1.33 -22.62 -11.96
C VAL A 10 -0.87 -21.93 -10.67
N ASP A 11 0.19 -22.46 -10.05
CA ASP A 11 0.84 -21.88 -8.86
C ASP A 11 1.29 -20.42 -9.09
N ARG A 12 1.79 -20.12 -10.29
CA ARG A 12 2.28 -18.78 -10.65
C ARG A 12 1.14 -17.79 -10.94
N GLU A 13 0.00 -18.26 -11.44
CA GLU A 13 -1.19 -17.44 -11.66
C GLU A 13 -1.95 -17.15 -10.35
N GLU A 14 -2.05 -18.13 -9.45
CA GLU A 14 -2.63 -17.94 -8.11
C GLU A 14 -1.79 -16.97 -7.27
N ASP A 15 -0.47 -17.08 -7.30
CA ASP A 15 0.44 -16.16 -6.61
C ASP A 15 0.30 -14.72 -7.14
N LEU A 16 0.22 -14.55 -8.46
CA LEU A 16 -0.05 -13.25 -9.08
C LEU A 16 -1.41 -12.67 -8.67
N ALA A 17 -2.44 -13.52 -8.55
CA ALA A 17 -3.76 -13.09 -8.11
C ALA A 17 -3.77 -12.69 -6.62
N LEU A 18 -3.03 -13.41 -5.78
CA LEU A 18 -2.82 -13.10 -4.37
C LEU A 18 -2.07 -11.77 -4.21
N LEU A 19 -0.95 -11.59 -4.92
CA LEU A 19 -0.16 -10.36 -4.95
C LEU A 19 -0.99 -9.16 -5.43
N LYS A 20 -1.79 -9.30 -6.48
CA LYS A 20 -2.72 -8.26 -6.94
C LYS A 20 -3.76 -7.90 -5.87
N SER A 21 -4.25 -8.89 -5.13
CA SER A 21 -5.23 -8.68 -4.06
C SER A 21 -4.59 -7.95 -2.86
N LEU A 22 -3.39 -8.36 -2.44
CA LEU A 22 -2.60 -7.67 -1.42
C LEU A 22 -2.31 -6.22 -1.83
N TRP A 23 -1.94 -6.02 -3.10
CA TRP A 23 -1.71 -4.70 -3.67
C TRP A 23 -2.95 -3.79 -3.62
N LYS A 24 -4.11 -4.36 -3.96
CA LYS A 24 -5.39 -3.65 -3.87
C LYS A 24 -5.73 -3.31 -2.42
N GLU A 25 -5.38 -4.16 -1.47
CA GLU A 25 -5.54 -3.92 -0.03
C GLU A 25 -4.64 -2.77 0.45
N ILE A 26 -3.37 -2.74 0.04
CA ILE A 26 -2.44 -1.61 0.29
C ILE A 26 -3.04 -0.31 -0.24
N LYS A 27 -3.47 -0.30 -1.51
CA LYS A 27 -4.09 0.87 -2.15
C LYS A 27 -5.32 1.35 -1.39
N ASN A 28 -6.16 0.44 -0.91
CA ASN A 28 -7.32 0.78 -0.10
C ASN A 28 -6.94 1.31 1.30
N GLY A 29 -5.91 0.75 1.94
CA GLY A 29 -5.36 1.24 3.20
C GLY A 29 -4.85 2.68 3.07
N LEU A 30 -4.00 2.94 2.08
CA LEU A 30 -3.49 4.26 1.74
C LEU A 30 -4.62 5.28 1.44
N ARG A 31 -5.63 4.87 0.68
CA ARG A 31 -6.81 5.73 0.41
C ARG A 31 -7.60 6.04 1.67
N ARG A 32 -7.76 5.07 2.57
CA ARG A 32 -8.40 5.29 3.87
C ARG A 32 -7.57 6.24 4.73
N GLY A 33 -6.26 6.02 4.84
CA GLY A 33 -5.35 6.93 5.56
C GLY A 33 -5.40 8.36 5.03
N LYS A 34 -5.37 8.54 3.70
CA LYS A 34 -5.55 9.85 3.05
C LYS A 34 -6.90 10.50 3.42
N ARG A 35 -7.98 9.71 3.47
CA ARG A 35 -9.31 10.21 3.84
C ARG A 35 -9.38 10.59 5.31
N VAL A 36 -8.84 9.77 6.21
CA VAL A 36 -8.74 10.07 7.65
C VAL A 36 -7.95 11.36 7.87
N ILE A 37 -6.75 11.47 7.30
CA ILE A 37 -5.94 12.72 7.40
C ILE A 37 -6.69 13.91 6.80
N GLY A 38 -7.41 13.72 5.69
CA GLY A 38 -8.25 14.78 5.09
C GLY A 38 -9.43 15.18 5.96
N GLU A 39 -10.04 14.24 6.68
CA GLU A 39 -11.08 14.51 7.67
C GLU A 39 -10.49 15.21 8.90
N GLU A 40 -9.33 14.80 9.40
CA GLU A 40 -8.60 15.48 10.49
C GLU A 40 -8.23 16.92 10.12
N ILE A 41 -7.73 17.16 8.90
CA ILE A 41 -7.45 18.51 8.36
C ILE A 41 -8.71 19.37 8.30
N ARG A 42 -9.87 18.78 7.95
CA ARG A 42 -11.15 19.51 7.84
C ARG A 42 -11.84 19.71 9.19
N SER A 43 -11.70 18.73 10.07
CA SER A 43 -12.23 18.73 11.44
C SER A 43 -11.34 19.55 12.37
N TYR A 44 -10.13 19.89 11.94
CA TYR A 44 -9.23 20.78 12.65
C TYR A 44 -9.90 22.16 12.85
N PRO A 45 -10.29 22.52 14.08
CA PRO A 45 -10.91 23.81 14.34
C PRO A 45 -9.86 24.89 14.08
N THR A 46 -10.23 25.94 13.35
CA THR A 46 -9.35 27.02 12.85
C THR A 46 -8.34 27.52 13.90
N PRO A 47 -7.02 27.25 13.76
CA PRO A 47 -6.00 27.84 14.61
C PRO A 47 -5.24 28.96 13.89
N ILE A 48 -4.77 29.92 14.70
CA ILE A 48 -4.14 31.18 14.31
C ILE A 48 -2.89 30.93 13.43
N PRO A 49 -2.65 31.74 12.38
CA PRO A 49 -2.09 31.31 11.10
C PRO A 49 -0.59 30.95 11.01
N ARG A 50 0.13 30.60 12.08
CA ARG A 50 1.61 30.72 12.00
C ARG A 50 2.53 29.66 12.60
N CYS A 51 2.07 28.63 13.30
CA CYS A 51 3.03 27.65 13.86
C CYS A 51 2.43 26.27 14.16
N ASP A 52 1.47 25.81 13.36
CA ASP A 52 0.90 24.48 13.58
C ASP A 52 1.78 23.43 12.89
N ALA A 53 2.87 23.05 13.57
CA ALA A 53 3.77 21.98 13.12
C ALA A 53 2.99 20.68 12.87
N GLN A 54 1.89 20.48 13.60
CA GLN A 54 0.97 19.36 13.45
C GLN A 54 0.23 19.43 12.10
N PHE A 55 -0.30 20.59 11.70
CA PHE A 55 -0.89 20.77 10.37
C PHE A 55 0.10 20.54 9.22
N ASN A 56 1.32 21.09 9.32
CA ASN A 56 2.36 20.86 8.31
C ASN A 56 2.73 19.37 8.23
N HIS A 57 2.83 18.70 9.37
CA HIS A 57 3.10 17.27 9.43
C HIS A 57 1.99 16.44 8.76
N LEU A 58 0.72 16.76 9.02
CA LEU A 58 -0.43 16.10 8.39
C LEU A 58 -0.45 16.34 6.87
N TYR A 59 -0.12 17.55 6.41
CA TYR A 59 -0.05 17.86 4.99
C TYR A 59 1.11 17.14 4.29
N GLU A 60 2.28 17.07 4.93
CA GLU A 60 3.42 16.28 4.44
C GLU A 60 3.10 14.79 4.37
N GLN A 61 2.44 14.23 5.38
CA GLN A 61 1.97 12.83 5.37
C GLN A 61 1.00 12.59 4.21
N GLN A 62 0.04 13.49 3.99
CA GLN A 62 -0.88 13.42 2.87
C GLN A 62 -0.17 13.47 1.51
N ALA A 63 0.83 14.35 1.36
CA ALA A 63 1.61 14.47 0.14
C ALA A 63 2.46 13.22 -0.12
N ARG A 64 3.07 12.62 0.91
CA ARG A 64 3.80 11.35 0.81
C ARG A 64 2.88 10.21 0.39
N LEU A 65 1.72 10.08 1.05
CA LEU A 65 0.68 9.10 0.70
C LEU A 65 0.21 9.24 -0.76
N ALA A 66 0.02 10.48 -1.22
CA ALA A 66 -0.40 10.74 -2.60
C ALA A 66 0.67 10.34 -3.61
N ARG A 67 1.95 10.64 -3.35
CA ARG A 67 3.07 10.22 -4.21
C ARG A 67 3.25 8.71 -4.24
N GLU A 68 3.12 8.04 -3.09
CA GLU A 68 3.20 6.59 -3.01
C GLU A 68 2.05 5.96 -3.83
N LEU A 69 0.82 6.46 -3.67
CA LEU A 69 -0.34 6.01 -4.45
C LEU A 69 -0.19 6.25 -5.96
N ASP A 70 0.40 7.37 -6.36
CA ASP A 70 0.65 7.71 -7.77
C ASP A 70 1.72 6.80 -8.37
N ARG A 71 2.83 6.57 -7.66
CA ARG A 71 3.86 5.59 -8.03
C ARG A 71 3.27 4.20 -8.19
N ILE A 72 2.42 3.80 -7.25
CA ILE A 72 1.69 2.53 -7.27
C ILE A 72 0.76 2.44 -8.49
N ALA A 73 0.03 3.51 -8.81
CA ALA A 73 -0.88 3.54 -9.94
C ALA A 73 -0.13 3.46 -11.28
N ALA A 74 0.93 4.25 -11.45
CA ALA A 74 1.75 4.26 -12.65
C ALA A 74 2.44 2.90 -12.91
N LEU A 75 2.76 2.17 -11.85
CA LEU A 75 3.31 0.82 -11.95
C LEU A 75 2.22 -0.21 -12.28
N ALA A 76 1.02 -0.09 -11.71
CA ALA A 76 -0.10 -0.99 -12.02
C ALA A 76 -0.59 -0.91 -13.48
N GLU A 77 -0.37 0.22 -14.15
CA GLU A 77 -0.65 0.38 -15.59
C GLU A 77 0.40 -0.32 -16.47
N LYS A 78 1.59 -0.60 -15.95
CA LYS A 78 2.57 -1.45 -16.61
C LYS A 78 2.20 -2.90 -16.34
N SER A 79 2.43 -3.77 -17.32
CA SER A 79 2.20 -5.21 -17.17
C SER A 79 3.28 -5.81 -16.25
N LEU A 80 3.12 -5.60 -14.94
CA LEU A 80 4.06 -6.03 -13.89
C LEU A 80 4.11 -7.55 -13.78
N LYS A 81 5.31 -8.08 -13.57
CA LYS A 81 5.53 -9.50 -13.28
C LYS A 81 5.39 -9.74 -11.77
N ARG A 82 5.35 -11.01 -11.37
CA ARG A 82 5.33 -11.46 -9.97
C ARG A 82 6.42 -10.78 -9.14
N GLU A 83 7.62 -10.76 -9.69
CA GLU A 83 8.85 -10.20 -9.11
C GLU A 83 8.69 -8.70 -8.80
N ASP A 84 8.07 -7.96 -9.72
CA ASP A 84 7.80 -6.53 -9.53
C ASP A 84 6.82 -6.29 -8.37
N TYR A 85 5.74 -7.09 -8.27
CA TYR A 85 4.78 -6.98 -7.17
C TYR A 85 5.42 -7.28 -5.81
N ILE A 86 6.25 -8.32 -5.74
CA ILE A 86 6.99 -8.67 -4.52
C ILE A 86 7.89 -7.50 -4.11
N GLY A 87 8.72 -6.99 -5.03
CA GLY A 87 9.61 -5.86 -4.75
C GLY A 87 8.87 -4.58 -4.35
N LEU A 88 7.66 -4.38 -4.88
CA LEU A 88 6.81 -3.25 -4.50
C LEU A 88 6.19 -3.38 -3.11
N ILE A 89 5.72 -4.58 -2.74
CA ILE A 89 5.20 -4.85 -1.41
C ILE A 89 6.35 -4.78 -0.39
N GLU A 90 7.53 -5.30 -0.70
CA GLU A 90 8.73 -5.16 0.12
C GLU A 90 9.12 -3.70 0.31
N GLY A 91 9.18 -2.93 -0.80
CA GLY A 91 9.48 -1.50 -0.75
C GLY A 91 8.47 -0.73 0.11
N PHE A 92 7.19 -1.10 0.05
CA PHE A 92 6.16 -0.51 0.90
C PHE A 92 6.35 -0.87 2.39
N ILE A 93 6.63 -2.14 2.70
CA ILE A 93 6.88 -2.59 4.08
C ILE A 93 8.12 -1.90 4.66
N ALA A 94 9.18 -1.76 3.85
CA ALA A 94 10.44 -1.11 4.23
C ALA A 94 10.36 0.41 4.30
N SER A 95 9.39 1.03 3.61
CA SER A 95 9.13 2.48 3.70
C SER A 95 8.66 2.86 5.10
N ALA A 96 8.73 4.15 5.43
CA ALA A 96 8.32 4.65 6.73
C ALA A 96 6.79 4.49 6.96
N PRO A 97 6.33 4.34 8.21
CA PRO A 97 4.93 4.50 8.55
C PRO A 97 4.37 5.83 8.03
N TYR A 98 3.24 5.75 7.33
CA TYR A 98 2.48 6.91 6.92
C TYR A 98 1.62 7.46 8.06
N ALA A 99 1.31 6.65 9.07
CA ALA A 99 0.58 7.04 10.27
C ALA A 99 0.96 6.12 11.45
N ASP A 100 1.05 6.66 12.67
CA ASP A 100 1.28 5.84 13.87
C ASP A 100 0.00 5.12 14.36
N ASP A 101 -0.93 4.83 13.45
CA ASP A 101 -2.21 4.22 13.76
C ASP A 101 -2.15 2.70 13.82
N ALA A 102 -2.93 2.12 14.73
CA ALA A 102 -3.06 0.67 14.88
C ALA A 102 -3.53 -0.03 13.58
N ALA A 103 -4.31 0.66 12.75
CA ALA A 103 -4.75 0.14 11.45
C ALA A 103 -3.59 -0.03 10.47
N GLU A 104 -2.64 0.90 10.48
CA GLU A 104 -1.46 0.85 9.63
C GLU A 104 -0.53 -0.29 10.04
N ARG A 105 -0.24 -0.39 11.34
CA ARG A 105 0.60 -1.47 11.89
C ARG A 105 0.03 -2.84 11.57
N ARG A 106 -1.29 -3.02 11.69
CA ARG A 106 -1.98 -4.28 11.34
C ARG A 106 -1.82 -4.60 9.85
N LEU A 107 -1.99 -3.61 8.97
CA LEU A 107 -1.85 -3.79 7.53
C LEU A 107 -0.41 -4.23 7.17
N ARG A 108 0.61 -3.54 7.71
CA ARG A 108 2.02 -3.90 7.50
C ARG A 108 2.36 -5.29 8.02
N SER A 109 1.93 -5.63 9.23
CA SER A 109 2.18 -6.96 9.82
C SER A 109 1.58 -8.07 8.98
N ARG A 110 0.36 -7.88 8.47
CA ARG A 110 -0.29 -8.84 7.58
C ARG A 110 0.46 -8.98 6.27
N LEU A 111 0.80 -7.87 5.61
CA LEU A 111 1.57 -7.89 4.36
C LEU A 111 2.91 -8.62 4.50
N LYS A 112 3.61 -8.41 5.63
CA LYS A 112 4.88 -9.10 5.90
C LYS A 112 4.70 -10.61 6.06
N SER A 113 3.61 -11.05 6.70
CA SER A 113 3.29 -12.47 6.84
C SER A 113 2.99 -13.12 5.49
N GLU A 114 2.11 -12.51 4.70
CA GLU A 114 1.68 -13.03 3.40
C GLU A 114 2.84 -13.05 2.39
N LEU A 115 3.71 -12.04 2.42
CA LEU A 115 4.90 -12.00 1.57
C LEU A 115 5.91 -13.10 1.91
N SER A 116 6.05 -13.45 3.20
CA SER A 116 6.91 -14.55 3.63
C SER A 116 6.39 -15.92 3.20
N GLU A 117 5.08 -16.06 2.96
CA GLU A 117 4.46 -17.28 2.44
C GLU A 117 4.65 -17.37 0.92
N VAL A 118 4.50 -16.25 0.21
CA VAL A 118 4.70 -16.13 -1.26
C VAL A 118 6.17 -16.33 -1.66
N GLY A 119 7.12 -15.93 -0.82
CA GLY A 119 8.56 -16.06 -1.11
C GLY A 119 9.15 -17.46 -0.84
N LYS A 120 8.35 -18.42 -0.35
CA LYS A 120 8.80 -19.74 0.10
C LYS A 120 8.61 -20.80 -0.98
#